data_AF-E3MVH1-F1
#
_entry.id   AF-E3MVH1-F1
#
_cell.length_a   1.000
_cell.length_b   1.000
_cell.length_c   1.000
_cell.angle_alpha   90.00
_cell.angle_beta   90.00
_cell.angle_gamma   90.00
#
_symmetry.space_group_name_H-M   'P 1'
#
loop_
_entity.id
_entity.type
_entity.pdbx_description
1 polymer ?
#
loop_
_entity_poly.entity_id
_entity_poly.type
_entity_poly.pdbx_seq_one_letter_code
_entity_poly.pdbx_strand_id
1 'polypeptide(L)'
;MGKISTVCYWIYLITFTISSMLPIGLHLHFLYDDEKNIYSSFVILLYYIPTCLALIAMIDHKQLPTAKWFVRLRYMLAGTMIALNILMIINSIIRLVGFWENIVVTCMLAIVIMYIPISTCFHSNCIEFEFSHLKSTKLSTKHWLVLFGFHTLLAALYATLFLFDERTLEKKELVQNFQFIRFVCQLINILSIPMSYQAVLSWNSDKLRFKGKYPNTSRKWTGLMKRNPDGTWEIDLTPEDHNVFIV
;
A
#
# COMPACT_ATOMS: atom_id res chain seq x y z
N MET A 1 16.12 -7.45 4.31
CA MET A 1 15.67 -7.28 5.72
C MET A 1 15.84 -8.57 6.50
N GLY A 2 16.07 -8.49 7.81
CA GLY A 2 16.04 -9.67 8.69
C GLY A 2 14.60 -10.12 8.99
N LYS A 3 14.44 -11.37 9.47
CA LYS A 3 13.13 -11.98 9.76
C LYS A 3 12.26 -11.14 10.72
N ILE A 4 12.86 -10.57 11.77
CA ILE A 4 12.18 -9.71 12.74
C ILE A 4 11.62 -8.45 12.06
N SER A 5 12.45 -7.78 11.25
CA SER A 5 12.04 -6.56 10.53
C SER A 5 10.89 -6.84 9.56
N THR A 6 10.89 -8.02 8.91
CA THR A 6 9.76 -8.46 8.10
C THR A 6 8.49 -8.62 8.94
N VAL A 7 8.55 -9.33 10.07
CA VAL A 7 7.38 -9.52 10.97
C VAL A 7 6.86 -8.19 11.52
N CYS A 8 7.74 -7.26 11.89
CA CYS A 8 7.31 -5.93 12.34
C CYS A 8 6.60 -5.15 11.23
N TYR A 9 7.11 -5.19 9.99
CA TYR A 9 6.44 -4.57 8.85
C TYR A 9 5.08 -5.21 8.55
N TRP A 10 4.98 -6.54 8.72
CA TRP A 10 3.73 -7.29 8.64
C TRP A 10 2.67 -6.78 9.62
N ILE A 11 3.04 -6.73 10.91
CA ILE A 11 2.15 -6.24 11.97
C ILE A 11 1.74 -4.80 11.67
N TYR A 12 2.71 -3.96 11.31
CA TYR A 12 2.45 -2.58 10.92
C TYR A 12 1.44 -2.47 9.76
N LEU A 13 1.57 -3.27 8.70
CA LEU A 13 0.62 -3.25 7.58
C LEU A 13 -0.80 -3.66 8.02
N ILE A 14 -0.92 -4.72 8.82
CA ILE A 14 -2.22 -5.17 9.34
C ILE A 14 -2.85 -4.09 10.22
N THR A 15 -2.09 -3.54 11.16
CA THR A 15 -2.54 -2.45 12.03
C THR A 15 -2.94 -1.24 11.20
N PHE A 16 -2.12 -0.82 10.24
CA PHE A 16 -2.40 0.30 9.36
C PHE A 16 -3.72 0.10 8.60
N THR A 17 -3.88 -1.06 7.98
CA THR A 17 -5.07 -1.47 7.23
C THR A 17 -6.31 -1.40 8.12
N ILE A 18 -6.31 -2.05 9.28
CA ILE A 18 -7.45 -1.99 10.22
C ILE A 18 -7.74 -0.55 10.68
N SER A 19 -6.69 0.19 11.06
CA SER A 19 -6.84 1.57 11.56
C SER A 19 -7.27 2.56 10.47
N SER A 20 -6.96 2.31 9.20
CA SER A 20 -7.31 3.19 8.08
C SER A 20 -8.82 3.22 7.78
N MET A 21 -9.57 2.18 8.16
CA MET A 21 -11.02 2.15 7.99
C MET A 21 -11.72 3.31 8.72
N LEU A 22 -11.30 3.60 9.95
CA LEU A 22 -11.95 4.61 10.79
C LEU A 22 -11.92 6.02 10.16
N PRO A 23 -10.77 6.57 9.75
CA PRO A 23 -10.76 7.87 9.10
C PRO A 23 -11.48 7.89 7.76
N ILE A 24 -11.46 6.79 7.00
CA ILE A 24 -12.22 6.70 5.73
C ILE A 24 -13.73 6.73 6.00
N GLY A 25 -14.20 5.98 7.02
CA GLY A 25 -15.60 5.99 7.43
C GLY A 25 -16.06 7.35 7.94
N LEU A 26 -15.25 8.00 8.78
CA LEU A 26 -15.54 9.35 9.29
C LEU A 26 -15.55 10.41 8.17
N HIS A 27 -14.62 10.34 7.21
CA HIS A 27 -14.62 11.21 6.03
C HIS A 27 -15.96 11.18 5.30
N LEU A 28 -16.43 9.97 5.00
CA LEU A 28 -17.65 9.77 4.23
C LEU A 28 -18.90 10.08 5.06
N HIS A 29 -18.86 9.83 6.37
CA HIS A 29 -19.92 10.20 7.30
C HIS A 29 -20.16 11.72 7.32
N PHE A 30 -19.10 12.52 7.37
CA PHE A 30 -19.23 13.98 7.34
C PHE A 30 -19.55 14.52 5.93
N LEU A 31 -19.15 13.81 4.87
CA LEU A 31 -19.41 14.26 3.50
C LEU A 31 -20.88 14.08 3.06
N TYR A 32 -21.57 13.02 3.53
CA TYR A 32 -22.91 12.65 3.10
C TYR A 32 -23.93 12.67 4.26
N ASP A 33 -24.20 13.89 4.74
CA ASP A 33 -25.02 14.18 5.93
C ASP A 33 -26.43 13.56 5.91
N ASP A 34 -27.10 13.57 4.74
CA ASP A 34 -28.50 13.15 4.60
C ASP A 34 -28.70 11.60 4.70
N GLU A 35 -27.63 10.80 4.58
CA GLU A 35 -27.69 9.33 4.51
C GLU A 35 -26.53 8.65 5.29
N LYS A 36 -26.12 9.26 6.40
CA LYS A 36 -24.95 8.87 7.24
C LYS A 36 -24.81 7.36 7.49
N ASN A 37 -25.91 6.68 7.84
CA ASN A 37 -25.89 5.26 8.20
C ASN A 37 -25.72 4.34 6.99
N ILE A 38 -26.19 4.78 5.82
CA ILE A 38 -26.15 3.99 4.59
C ILE A 38 -24.72 3.97 4.04
N TYR A 39 -24.10 5.14 3.87
CA TYR A 39 -22.75 5.24 3.31
C TYR A 39 -21.68 4.65 4.23
N SER A 40 -21.78 4.84 5.55
CA SER A 40 -20.84 4.21 6.49
C SER A 40 -20.89 2.68 6.41
N SER A 41 -22.07 2.10 6.21
CA SER A 41 -22.24 0.65 6.06
C SER A 41 -21.66 0.14 4.74
N PHE A 42 -21.82 0.88 3.65
CA PHE A 42 -21.22 0.55 2.35
C PHE A 42 -19.69 0.56 2.37
N VAL A 43 -19.07 1.48 3.12
CA VAL A 43 -17.61 1.53 3.27
C VAL A 43 -17.08 0.27 3.96
N ILE A 44 -17.77 -0.19 5.00
CA ILE A 44 -17.43 -1.43 5.71
C ILE A 44 -17.52 -2.61 4.74
N LEU A 45 -18.59 -2.69 3.94
CA LEU A 45 -18.76 -3.73 2.92
C LEU A 45 -17.67 -3.65 1.84
N LEU A 46 -17.37 -2.46 1.32
CA LEU A 46 -16.32 -2.21 0.33
C LEU A 46 -14.93 -2.58 0.85
N TYR A 47 -14.72 -2.57 2.16
CA TYR A 47 -13.47 -3.00 2.74
C TYR A 47 -13.46 -4.52 3.00
N TYR A 48 -14.57 -5.05 3.51
CA TYR A 48 -14.69 -6.44 3.93
C TYR A 48 -14.72 -7.41 2.74
N ILE A 49 -15.51 -7.12 1.70
CA ILE A 49 -15.66 -7.99 0.53
C ILE A 49 -14.30 -8.25 -0.15
N PRO A 50 -13.49 -7.22 -0.50
CA PRO A 50 -12.17 -7.44 -1.07
C PRO A 50 -11.21 -8.18 -0.15
N THR A 51 -11.30 -7.97 1.17
CA THR A 51 -10.51 -8.73 2.15
C THR A 51 -10.83 -10.22 2.07
N CYS A 52 -12.12 -10.58 2.09
CA CYS A 52 -12.54 -11.98 1.97
C CYS A 52 -12.12 -12.60 0.64
N LEU A 53 -12.29 -11.88 -0.48
CA LEU A 53 -11.87 -12.34 -1.80
C LEU A 53 -10.35 -12.57 -1.87
N ALA A 54 -9.56 -11.66 -1.29
CA ALA A 54 -8.11 -11.82 -1.24
C ALA A 54 -7.69 -13.03 -0.40
N LEU A 55 -8.33 -13.25 0.76
CA LEU A 55 -8.07 -14.42 1.59
C LEU A 55 -8.42 -15.74 0.88
N ILE A 56 -9.57 -15.81 0.19
CA ILE A 56 -9.96 -16.98 -0.60
C ILE A 56 -8.94 -17.25 -1.71
N ALA A 57 -8.53 -16.20 -2.43
CA ALA A 57 -7.54 -16.32 -3.50
C ALA A 57 -6.16 -16.78 -2.98
N MET A 58 -5.78 -16.38 -1.77
CA MET A 58 -4.56 -16.88 -1.11
C MET A 58 -4.64 -18.36 -0.72
N ILE A 59 -5.83 -18.86 -0.36
CA ILE A 59 -6.06 -20.26 0.01
C ILE A 59 -6.07 -21.18 -1.23
N ASP A 60 -6.47 -20.70 -2.41
CA ASP A 60 -6.60 -21.55 -3.61
C ASP A 60 -5.26 -22.09 -4.15
N HIS A 61 -4.09 -21.68 -3.63
CA HIS A 61 -2.71 -22.14 -3.97
C HIS A 61 -2.31 -22.15 -5.46
N LYS A 62 -3.23 -21.97 -6.41
CA LYS A 62 -3.02 -22.00 -7.86
C LYS A 62 -2.28 -20.78 -8.37
N GLN A 63 -2.32 -19.68 -7.63
CA GLN A 63 -1.58 -18.46 -7.94
C GLN A 63 -0.32 -18.40 -7.06
N LEU A 64 0.69 -19.19 -7.43
CA LEU A 64 2.02 -19.10 -6.79
C LEU A 64 2.52 -17.65 -6.90
N PRO A 65 2.98 -17.03 -5.79
CA PRO A 65 3.55 -15.70 -5.86
C PRO A 65 4.77 -15.73 -6.78
N THR A 66 4.88 -14.75 -7.69
CA THR A 66 6.05 -14.57 -8.56
C THR A 66 6.89 -13.40 -8.04
N ALA A 67 8.18 -13.35 -8.37
CA ALA A 67 9.03 -12.21 -8.04
C ALA A 67 8.46 -10.89 -8.60
N LYS A 68 7.90 -10.93 -9.81
CA LYS A 68 7.21 -9.79 -10.42
C LYS A 68 6.04 -9.32 -9.55
N TRP A 69 5.19 -10.24 -9.11
CA TRP A 69 4.07 -9.92 -8.20
C TRP A 69 4.54 -9.38 -6.85
N PHE A 70 5.59 -9.98 -6.28
CA PHE A 70 6.21 -9.54 -5.03
C PHE A 70 6.66 -8.07 -5.12
N VAL A 71 7.40 -7.70 -6.17
CA VAL A 71 7.83 -6.30 -6.38
C VAL A 71 6.64 -5.41 -6.67
N ARG A 72 5.66 -5.90 -7.46
CA ARG A 72 4.49 -5.16 -7.88
C ARG A 72 3.59 -4.68 -6.77
N LEU A 73 3.28 -5.55 -5.83
CA LEU A 73 2.42 -5.19 -4.70
C LEU A 73 3.04 -4.11 -3.81
N ARG A 74 4.37 -4.07 -3.68
CA ARG A 74 5.08 -3.08 -2.87
C ARG A 74 4.99 -1.67 -3.45
N TYR A 75 5.21 -1.51 -4.76
CA TYR A 75 5.04 -0.20 -5.40
C TYR A 75 3.57 0.22 -5.51
N MET A 76 2.66 -0.72 -5.81
CA MET A 76 1.25 -0.39 -5.95
C MET A 76 0.68 0.06 -4.60
N LEU A 77 1.02 -0.60 -3.49
CA LEU A 77 0.59 -0.18 -2.16
C LEU A 77 1.05 1.24 -1.81
N ALA A 78 2.33 1.55 -2.02
CA ALA A 78 2.85 2.89 -1.77
C ALA A 78 2.13 3.95 -2.62
N GLY A 79 1.92 3.66 -3.91
CA GLY A 79 1.14 4.52 -4.81
C GLY A 79 -0.31 4.70 -4.36
N THR A 80 -0.96 3.63 -3.92
CA THR A 80 -2.33 3.66 -3.36
C THR A 80 -2.41 4.55 -2.14
N MET A 81 -1.39 4.55 -1.27
CA MET A 81 -1.41 5.41 -0.09
C MET A 81 -1.29 6.89 -0.43
N ILE A 82 -0.43 7.22 -1.40
CA ILE A 82 -0.31 8.59 -1.92
C ILE A 82 -1.63 9.01 -2.59
N ALA A 83 -2.22 8.12 -3.39
CA ALA A 83 -3.50 8.36 -4.06
C ALA A 83 -4.64 8.56 -3.05
N LEU A 84 -4.74 7.72 -2.00
CA LEU A 84 -5.71 7.88 -0.92
C LEU A 84 -5.60 9.28 -0.30
N ASN A 85 -4.38 9.69 0.01
CA ASN A 85 -4.11 10.95 0.68
C ASN A 85 -4.55 12.16 -0.17
N ILE A 86 -4.21 12.15 -1.47
CA ILE A 86 -4.62 13.19 -2.42
C ILE A 86 -6.14 13.16 -2.65
N LEU A 87 -6.72 11.98 -2.90
CA LEU A 87 -8.14 11.83 -3.19
C LEU A 87 -9.02 12.21 -2.01
N MET A 88 -8.60 11.97 -0.77
CA MET A 88 -9.36 12.40 0.42
C MET A 88 -9.49 13.92 0.48
N ILE A 89 -8.41 14.66 0.24
CA ILE A 89 -8.41 16.13 0.21
C ILE A 89 -9.28 16.64 -0.93
N ILE A 90 -9.08 16.11 -2.14
CA ILE A 90 -9.88 16.50 -3.31
C ILE A 90 -11.35 16.23 -3.03
N ASN A 91 -11.70 15.06 -2.51
CA ASN A 91 -13.08 14.69 -2.21
C ASN A 91 -13.73 15.61 -1.15
N SER A 92 -12.96 16.16 -0.21
CA SER A 92 -13.46 17.15 0.76
C SER A 92 -13.85 18.50 0.13
N ILE A 93 -13.31 18.84 -1.05
CA ILE A 93 -13.56 20.13 -1.72
C ILE A 93 -14.30 20.01 -3.06
N ILE A 94 -14.31 18.83 -3.69
CA ILE A 94 -14.81 18.62 -5.07
C ILE A 94 -16.30 18.89 -5.21
N ARG A 95 -17.06 18.83 -4.11
CA ARG A 95 -18.49 19.22 -4.09
C ARG A 95 -18.73 20.67 -4.53
N LEU A 96 -17.70 21.52 -4.54
CA LEU A 96 -17.75 22.88 -5.05
C LEU A 96 -17.58 22.99 -6.59
N VAL A 97 -17.14 21.91 -7.26
CA VAL A 97 -16.66 21.96 -8.65
C VAL A 97 -17.72 21.45 -9.64
N GLY A 98 -18.49 20.41 -9.28
CA GLY A 98 -19.54 19.85 -10.14
C GLY A 98 -19.95 18.42 -9.78
N PHE A 99 -21.06 17.96 -10.36
CA PHE A 99 -21.62 16.63 -10.09
C PHE A 99 -20.78 15.49 -10.68
N TRP A 100 -20.31 15.64 -11.92
CA TRP A 100 -19.56 14.60 -12.62
C TRP A 100 -18.17 14.39 -12.01
N GLU A 101 -17.49 15.47 -11.66
CA GLU A 101 -16.19 15.47 -11.00
C GLU A 101 -16.28 14.75 -9.65
N ASN A 102 -17.33 15.02 -8.88
CA ASN A 102 -17.59 14.35 -7.62
C ASN A 102 -17.78 12.83 -7.79
N ILE A 103 -18.56 12.39 -8.80
CA ILE A 103 -18.72 10.96 -9.10
C ILE A 103 -17.37 10.32 -9.42
N VAL A 104 -16.59 10.93 -10.32
CA VAL A 104 -15.30 10.38 -10.75
C VAL A 104 -14.35 10.23 -9.57
N VAL A 105 -14.21 11.27 -8.74
CA VAL A 105 -13.35 11.25 -7.55
C VAL A 105 -13.83 10.19 -6.55
N THR A 106 -15.14 10.08 -6.33
CA THR A 106 -15.73 9.07 -5.43
C THR A 106 -15.43 7.65 -5.93
N CYS A 107 -15.58 7.39 -7.23
CA CYS A 107 -15.23 6.10 -7.82
C CYS A 107 -13.74 5.76 -7.68
N MET A 108 -12.85 6.74 -7.92
CA MET A 108 -11.41 6.55 -7.72
C MET A 108 -11.09 6.24 -6.26
N LEU A 109 -11.72 6.95 -5.32
CA LEU A 109 -11.56 6.72 -3.90
C LEU A 109 -12.03 5.32 -3.50
N ALA A 110 -13.18 4.86 -4.02
CA ALA A 110 -13.67 3.50 -3.78
C ALA A 110 -12.70 2.42 -4.27
N ILE A 111 -12.12 2.59 -5.47
CA ILE A 111 -11.09 1.67 -6.01
C ILE A 111 -9.88 1.61 -5.08
N VAL A 112 -9.40 2.77 -4.62
CA VAL A 112 -8.28 2.87 -3.68
C VAL A 112 -8.59 2.17 -2.36
N ILE A 113 -9.79 2.40 -1.79
CA ILE A 113 -10.24 1.76 -0.54
C ILE A 113 -10.29 0.25 -0.70
N MET A 114 -10.84 -0.27 -1.80
CA MET A 114 -10.90 -1.72 -2.05
C MET A 114 -9.52 -2.34 -2.22
N TYR A 115 -8.55 -1.60 -2.77
CA TYR A 115 -7.22 -2.12 -3.05
C TYR A 115 -6.34 -2.26 -1.80
N ILE A 116 -6.48 -1.39 -0.79
CA ILE A 116 -5.69 -1.43 0.45
C ILE A 116 -5.72 -2.81 1.13
N PRO A 117 -6.89 -3.40 1.45
CA PRO A 117 -6.95 -4.72 2.06
C PRO A 117 -6.43 -5.82 1.14
N ILE A 118 -6.77 -5.80 -0.15
CA ILE A 118 -6.26 -6.77 -1.13
C ILE A 118 -4.73 -6.78 -1.10
N SER A 119 -4.13 -5.60 -1.26
CA SER A 119 -2.67 -5.46 -1.30
C SER A 119 -2.00 -5.84 0.01
N THR A 120 -2.68 -5.62 1.14
CA THR A 120 -2.20 -6.04 2.47
C THR A 120 -2.19 -7.55 2.60
N CYS A 121 -3.26 -8.23 2.17
CA CYS A 121 -3.33 -9.69 2.14
C CYS A 121 -2.22 -10.26 1.25
N PHE A 122 -2.09 -9.80 0.02
CA PHE A 122 -1.09 -10.32 -0.92
C PHE A 122 0.35 -9.87 -0.65
N HIS A 123 0.56 -8.90 0.25
CA HIS A 123 1.89 -8.67 0.78
C HIS A 123 2.42 -9.93 1.48
N SER A 124 1.54 -10.78 2.05
CA SER A 124 1.89 -11.96 2.84
C SER A 124 2.56 -12.94 1.93
N ASN A 125 3.79 -13.29 2.30
CA ASN A 125 4.44 -14.41 1.66
C ASN A 125 3.61 -15.67 1.95
N CYS A 126 3.30 -16.43 0.90
CA CYS A 126 2.69 -17.74 1.06
C CYS A 126 3.68 -18.66 1.78
N ILE A 127 3.19 -19.47 2.72
CA ILE A 127 4.01 -20.43 3.50
C ILE A 127 4.77 -21.40 2.57
N GLU A 128 4.23 -21.66 1.38
CA GLU A 128 4.79 -22.63 0.43
C GLU A 128 5.86 -22.03 -0.48
N PHE A 129 5.83 -20.71 -0.72
CA PHE A 129 6.78 -20.02 -1.57
C PHE A 129 6.91 -18.54 -1.15
N GLU A 130 8.07 -18.20 -0.59
CA GLU A 130 8.37 -16.91 0.01
C GLU A 130 9.47 -16.19 -0.75
N PHE A 131 9.30 -14.88 -0.97
CA PHE A 131 10.36 -14.00 -1.47
C PHE A 131 10.86 -13.04 -0.39
N SER A 132 12.13 -12.65 -0.49
CA SER A 132 12.73 -11.66 0.39
C SER A 132 13.85 -10.88 -0.27
N HIS A 133 14.02 -9.62 0.12
CA HIS A 133 15.17 -8.82 -0.29
C HIS A 133 16.46 -9.38 0.31
N LEU A 134 17.55 -9.31 -0.46
CA LEU A 134 18.88 -9.63 0.06
C LEU A 134 19.27 -8.67 1.18
N LYS A 135 20.16 -9.12 2.07
CA LYS A 135 20.72 -8.25 3.12
C LYS A 135 21.58 -7.11 2.53
N SER A 136 22.14 -7.32 1.36
CA SER A 136 22.93 -6.33 0.61
C SER A 136 22.06 -5.26 -0.06
N THR A 137 20.77 -5.54 -0.32
CA THR A 137 19.86 -4.56 -0.91
C THR A 137 19.66 -3.40 0.08
N LYS A 138 20.14 -2.22 -0.30
CA LYS A 138 20.04 -0.99 0.49
C LYS A 138 19.67 0.18 -0.43
N LEU A 139 19.03 1.18 0.13
CA LEU A 139 18.80 2.44 -0.56
C LEU A 139 20.11 3.22 -0.67
N SER A 140 20.37 3.79 -1.84
CA SER A 140 21.47 4.75 -2.03
C SER A 140 21.12 6.09 -1.37
N THR A 141 22.11 6.95 -1.16
CA THR A 141 21.89 8.32 -0.66
C THR A 141 20.90 9.10 -1.53
N LYS A 142 20.96 8.92 -2.86
CA LYS A 142 20.02 9.55 -3.80
C LYS A 142 18.58 9.09 -3.55
N HIS A 143 18.37 7.79 -3.32
CA HIS A 143 17.05 7.25 -3.02
C HIS A 143 16.50 7.76 -1.69
N TRP A 144 17.35 7.89 -0.67
CA TRP A 144 16.97 8.50 0.61
C TRP A 144 16.58 9.97 0.46
N LEU A 145 17.37 10.76 -0.28
CA LEU A 145 17.07 12.16 -0.55
C LEU A 145 15.74 12.33 -1.27
N VAL A 146 15.46 11.49 -2.28
CA VAL A 146 14.18 11.52 -3.01
C VAL A 146 13.02 11.15 -2.09
N LEU A 147 13.15 10.07 -1.31
CA LEU A 147 12.10 9.62 -0.39
C LEU A 147 11.77 10.69 0.65
N PHE A 148 12.80 11.26 1.30
CA PHE A 148 12.63 12.30 2.30
C PHE A 148 12.07 13.58 1.68
N GLY A 149 12.69 14.07 0.61
CA GLY A 149 12.25 15.27 -0.09
C GLY A 149 10.80 15.18 -0.57
N PHE A 150 10.38 14.02 -1.09
CA PHE A 150 9.00 13.77 -1.50
C PHE A 150 8.01 13.89 -0.33
N HIS A 151 8.26 13.19 0.78
CA HIS A 151 7.35 13.21 1.93
C HIS A 151 7.37 14.56 2.67
N THR A 152 8.51 15.27 2.69
CA THR A 152 8.61 16.64 3.21
C THR A 152 7.81 17.62 2.35
N LEU A 153 7.90 17.51 1.01
CA LEU A 153 7.12 18.34 0.10
C LEU A 153 5.63 18.09 0.27
N LEU A 154 5.19 16.82 0.34
CA LEU A 154 3.80 16.48 0.63
C LEU A 154 3.35 17.02 2.00
N ALA A 155 4.19 16.90 3.03
CA ALA A 155 3.87 17.44 4.35
C ALA A 155 3.70 18.97 4.30
N ALA A 156 4.56 19.69 3.56
CA ALA A 156 4.44 21.13 3.37
C ALA A 156 3.17 21.49 2.60
N LEU A 157 2.85 20.78 1.52
CA LEU A 157 1.61 20.97 0.76
C LEU A 157 0.38 20.76 1.65
N TYR A 158 0.34 19.69 2.44
CA TYR A 158 -0.75 19.45 3.38
C TYR A 158 -0.79 20.47 4.53
N ALA A 159 0.35 21.04 4.93
CA ALA A 159 0.39 22.12 5.90
C ALA A 159 -0.21 23.42 5.33
N THR A 160 -0.02 23.69 4.03
CA THR A 160 -0.66 24.87 3.40
C THR A 160 -2.18 24.80 3.40
N LEU A 161 -2.79 23.61 3.51
CA LEU A 161 -4.24 23.46 3.65
C LEU A 161 -4.78 24.07 4.95
N PHE A 162 -3.95 24.28 5.97
CA PHE A 162 -4.34 24.98 7.20
C PHE A 162 -4.48 26.49 7.00
N LEU A 163 -4.00 27.04 5.87
CA LEU A 163 -4.17 28.44 5.51
C LEU A 163 -5.48 28.70 4.76
N PHE A 164 -6.20 27.64 4.38
CA PHE A 164 -7.47 27.75 3.66
C PHE A 164 -8.58 28.30 4.57
N ASP A 165 -9.31 29.31 4.10
CA ASP A 165 -10.48 29.84 4.83
C ASP A 165 -11.67 28.89 4.68
N GLU A 166 -11.87 28.05 5.70
CA GLU A 166 -12.91 27.03 5.71
C GLU A 166 -14.33 27.60 5.62
N ARG A 167 -14.53 28.91 5.90
CA ARG A 167 -15.83 29.57 5.80
C ARG A 167 -16.42 29.48 4.39
N THR A 168 -15.58 29.31 3.36
CA THR A 168 -16.03 29.15 1.98
C THR A 168 -16.75 27.83 1.71
N LEU A 169 -16.68 26.85 2.63
CA LEU A 169 -17.35 25.55 2.48
C LEU A 169 -18.84 25.61 2.84
N GLU A 170 -19.32 26.72 3.41
CA GLU A 170 -20.71 27.08 3.78
C GLU A 170 -21.43 26.12 4.75
N LYS A 171 -21.28 24.81 4.59
CA LYS A 171 -21.87 23.75 5.42
C LYS A 171 -20.94 23.35 6.56
N LYS A 172 -21.50 23.26 7.77
CA LYS A 172 -20.76 22.91 8.99
C LYS A 172 -20.10 21.54 8.89
N GLU A 173 -20.75 20.57 8.25
CA GLU A 173 -20.27 19.21 8.08
C GLU A 173 -19.08 19.16 7.12
N LEU A 174 -19.08 19.97 6.06
CA LEU A 174 -17.95 20.08 5.14
C LEU A 174 -16.74 20.73 5.81
N VAL A 175 -16.97 21.76 6.64
CA VAL A 175 -15.94 22.38 7.47
C VAL A 175 -15.32 21.34 8.41
N GLN A 176 -16.16 20.63 9.17
CA GLN A 176 -15.69 19.57 10.09
C GLN A 176 -14.93 18.46 9.35
N ASN A 177 -15.43 18.04 8.18
CA ASN A 177 -14.73 17.06 7.35
C ASN A 177 -13.36 17.56 6.92
N PHE A 178 -13.28 18.77 6.37
CA PHE A 178 -12.02 19.33 5.89
C PHE A 178 -10.99 19.49 7.03
N GLN A 179 -11.43 19.94 8.21
CA GLN A 179 -10.58 20.02 9.41
C GLN A 179 -10.04 18.67 9.86
N PHE A 180 -10.88 17.63 9.78
CA PHE A 180 -10.48 16.27 10.09
C PHE A 180 -9.47 15.74 9.06
N ILE A 181 -9.77 15.93 7.77
CA ILE A 181 -8.99 15.38 6.66
C ILE A 181 -7.60 15.97 6.59
N ARG A 182 -7.43 17.28 6.77
CA ARG A 182 -6.08 17.88 6.78
C ARG A 182 -5.16 17.26 7.85
N PHE A 183 -5.70 16.88 9.01
CA PHE A 183 -4.93 16.21 10.06
C PHE A 183 -4.62 14.75 9.68
N VAL A 184 -5.66 14.02 9.24
CA VAL A 184 -5.52 12.62 8.82
C VAL A 184 -4.54 12.48 7.66
N CYS A 185 -4.55 13.40 6.70
CA CYS A 185 -3.65 13.39 5.56
C CYS A 185 -2.18 13.54 5.95
N GLN A 186 -1.89 14.36 6.96
CA GLN A 186 -0.53 14.44 7.53
C GLN A 186 -0.13 13.12 8.18
N LEU A 187 -1.03 12.53 8.96
CA LEU A 187 -0.78 11.24 9.60
C LEU A 187 -0.56 10.13 8.57
N ILE A 188 -1.39 10.04 7.53
CA ILE A 188 -1.24 9.08 6.43
C ILE A 188 0.09 9.31 5.69
N ASN A 189 0.51 10.56 5.48
CA ASN A 189 1.79 10.84 4.83
C ASN A 189 2.97 10.26 5.64
N ILE A 190 3.01 10.49 6.95
CA ILE A 190 4.03 9.93 7.84
C ILE A 190 3.95 8.40 7.85
N LEU A 191 2.75 7.88 8.04
CA LEU A 191 2.51 6.44 8.05
C LEU A 191 2.82 5.82 6.69
N SER A 192 2.83 6.53 5.56
CA SER A 192 3.16 5.94 4.26
C SER A 192 4.67 5.75 4.03
N ILE A 193 5.53 6.37 4.84
CA ILE A 193 7.00 6.31 4.67
C ILE A 193 7.53 4.86 4.67
N PRO A 194 7.14 3.96 5.61
CA PRO A 194 7.58 2.57 5.56
C PRO A 194 7.16 1.82 4.29
N MET A 195 5.98 2.11 3.74
CA MET A 195 5.50 1.51 2.49
C MET A 195 6.28 2.03 1.28
N SER A 196 6.50 3.34 1.21
CA SER A 196 7.35 3.98 0.20
C SER A 196 8.79 3.46 0.25
N TYR A 197 9.33 3.24 1.45
CA TYR A 197 10.62 2.61 1.64
C TYR A 197 10.66 1.19 1.04
N GLN A 198 9.66 0.34 1.31
CA GLN A 198 9.59 -0.99 0.70
C GLN A 198 9.44 -0.94 -0.82
N ALA A 199 8.68 0.01 -1.35
CA ALA A 199 8.52 0.20 -2.79
C ALA A 199 9.86 0.51 -3.45
N VAL A 200 10.60 1.49 -2.92
CA VAL A 200 11.92 1.88 -3.42
C VAL A 200 12.94 0.75 -3.24
N LEU A 201 12.89 0.03 -2.12
CA LEU A 201 13.76 -1.13 -1.89
C LEU A 201 13.51 -2.23 -2.92
N SER A 202 12.24 -2.47 -3.27
CA SER A 202 11.85 -3.44 -4.28
C SER A 202 12.23 -3.03 -5.68
N TRP A 203 12.06 -1.75 -6.00
CA TRP A 203 12.46 -1.18 -7.27
C TRP A 203 13.96 -1.36 -7.53
N ASN A 204 14.77 -1.16 -6.48
CA ASN A 204 16.23 -1.27 -6.53
C ASN A 204 16.76 -2.70 -6.32
N SER A 205 15.89 -3.70 -6.23
CA SER A 205 16.34 -5.08 -6.08
C SER A 205 16.67 -5.67 -7.45
N ASP A 206 17.94 -5.96 -7.69
CA ASP A 206 18.39 -6.73 -8.87
C ASP A 206 18.31 -8.24 -8.63
N LYS A 207 18.31 -8.65 -7.36
CA LYS A 207 18.15 -10.03 -6.95
C LYS A 207 17.21 -10.14 -5.76
N LEU A 208 16.44 -11.22 -5.72
CA LEU A 208 15.57 -11.61 -4.62
C LEU A 208 15.94 -13.02 -4.18
N ARG A 209 15.85 -13.30 -2.88
CA ARG A 209 15.92 -14.67 -2.38
C ARG A 209 14.54 -15.27 -2.40
N PHE A 210 14.42 -16.52 -2.86
CA PHE A 210 13.21 -17.30 -2.70
C PHE A 210 13.45 -18.53 -1.81
N LYS A 211 12.38 -18.96 -1.15
CA LYS A 211 12.34 -20.20 -0.36
C LYS A 211 10.96 -20.83 -0.53
N GLY A 212 10.91 -22.10 -0.86
CA GLY A 212 9.66 -22.84 -0.92
C GLY A 212 9.86 -24.35 -0.97
N LYS A 213 8.89 -25.06 -1.53
CA LYS A 213 8.97 -26.50 -1.78
C LYS A 213 9.12 -26.77 -3.27
N TYR A 214 9.95 -27.75 -3.62
CA TYR A 214 10.04 -28.20 -5.01
C TYR A 214 8.74 -28.90 -5.41
N PRO A 215 8.18 -28.66 -6.62
CA PRO A 215 6.89 -29.22 -7.03
C PRO A 215 6.81 -30.73 -6.80
N ASN A 216 5.69 -31.18 -6.22
CA ASN A 216 5.41 -32.60 -5.94
C ASN A 216 6.42 -33.30 -5.03
N THR A 217 7.19 -32.56 -4.23
CA THR A 217 8.09 -33.13 -3.22
C THR A 217 8.02 -32.37 -1.89
N SER A 218 8.52 -32.96 -0.82
CA SER A 218 8.74 -32.30 0.48
C SER A 218 10.08 -31.57 0.56
N ARG A 219 10.89 -31.55 -0.52
CA ARG A 219 12.23 -30.97 -0.50
C ARG A 219 12.15 -29.45 -0.50
N LYS A 220 12.93 -28.84 0.40
CA LYS A 220 13.11 -27.39 0.44
C LYS A 220 13.83 -26.95 -0.84
N TRP A 221 13.28 -25.93 -1.49
CA TRP A 221 13.86 -25.29 -2.65
C TRP A 221 14.16 -23.84 -2.29
N THR A 222 15.43 -23.47 -2.35
CA THR A 222 15.92 -22.13 -2.03
C THR A 222 16.89 -21.70 -3.11
N GLY A 223 16.87 -20.41 -3.44
CA GLY A 223 17.78 -19.87 -4.42
C GLY A 223 17.61 -18.36 -4.57
N LEU A 224 18.22 -17.82 -5.60
CA LEU A 224 18.07 -16.43 -5.99
C LEU A 224 17.26 -16.33 -7.29
N MET A 225 16.43 -15.30 -7.37
CA MET A 225 15.92 -14.80 -8.63
C MET A 225 16.65 -13.52 -8.99
N LYS A 226 17.04 -13.37 -10.25
CA LYS A 226 17.68 -12.21 -10.81
C LYS A 226 16.71 -11.46 -11.73
N ARG A 227 16.78 -10.13 -11.69
CA ARG A 227 16.05 -9.24 -12.59
C ARG A 227 16.87 -9.01 -13.85
N ASN A 228 16.27 -9.28 -15.00
CA ASN A 228 16.85 -9.01 -16.30
C ASN A 228 16.69 -7.53 -16.68
N PRO A 229 17.50 -7.01 -17.63
CA PRO A 229 17.39 -5.63 -18.11
C PRO A 229 16.01 -5.27 -18.68
N ASP A 230 15.29 -6.25 -19.23
CA ASP A 230 13.92 -6.12 -19.72
C ASP A 230 12.85 -6.11 -18.61
N GLY A 231 13.26 -6.28 -17.34
CA GLY A 231 12.39 -6.32 -16.17
C GLY A 231 11.76 -7.68 -15.87
N THR A 232 12.09 -8.73 -16.63
CA THR A 232 11.70 -10.11 -16.31
C THR A 232 12.52 -10.66 -15.14
N TRP A 233 12.00 -11.70 -14.49
CA TRP A 233 12.65 -12.35 -13.35
C TRP A 233 12.89 -13.82 -13.68
N GLU A 234 14.13 -14.26 -13.52
CA GLU A 234 14.55 -15.64 -13.75
C GLU A 234 15.30 -16.19 -12.55
N ILE A 235 15.39 -17.52 -12.46
CA ILE A 235 16.22 -18.18 -11.44
C ILE A 235 17.68 -17.89 -11.79
N ASP A 236 18.42 -17.37 -10.82
CA ASP A 236 19.85 -17.16 -10.97
C ASP A 236 20.56 -18.52 -10.89
N LEU A 237 21.09 -18.98 -12.04
CA LEU A 237 21.83 -20.23 -12.18
C LEU A 237 23.35 -20.01 -12.08
N THR A 238 23.81 -18.81 -11.73
CA THR A 238 25.24 -18.53 -11.68
C THR A 238 25.96 -19.38 -10.61
N PRO A 239 27.19 -19.85 -10.88
CA PRO A 239 27.81 -20.95 -10.12
C PRO A 239 28.05 -20.68 -8.63
N GLU A 240 28.13 -19.40 -8.24
CA GLU A 240 28.35 -18.99 -6.85
C GLU A 240 27.20 -19.41 -5.93
N ASP A 241 25.98 -19.59 -6.45
CA ASP A 241 24.80 -20.01 -5.69
C ASP A 241 24.68 -21.54 -5.50
N HIS A 242 25.54 -22.34 -6.13
CA HIS A 242 25.64 -23.78 -5.85
C HIS A 242 26.55 -24.11 -4.66
N ASN A 243 27.43 -23.17 -4.28
CA ASN A 243 28.37 -23.34 -3.17
C ASN A 243 27.85 -22.82 -1.82
N VAL A 244 26.62 -22.30 -1.74
CA VAL A 244 26.02 -21.81 -0.47
C VAL A 244 25.14 -22.87 0.21
N PHE A 245 25.03 -24.09 -0.33
CA PHE A 245 24.11 -25.12 0.17
C PHE A 245 24.76 -26.41 0.67
N ILE A 246 26.07 -26.40 0.95
CA ILE A 246 26.73 -27.47 1.72
C ILE A 246 27.15 -26.92 3.07
N VAL A 247 26.25 -27.04 4.06
CA VAL A 247 26.58 -27.14 5.49
C VAL A 247 25.77 -28.29 6.05
#